data_AF-A0A8T5RKT2-F1
#
_entry.id   AF-A0A8T5RKT2-F1
#
_cell.length_a   1.000
_cell.length_b   1.000
_cell.length_c   1.000
_cell.angle_alpha   90.00
_cell.angle_beta   90.00
_cell.angle_gamma   90.00
#
_symmetry.space_group_name_H-M   'P 1'
#
loop_
_entity.id
_entity.type
_entity.pdbx_description
1 polymer ?
#
loop_
_entity_poly.entity_id
_entity_poly.type
_entity_poly.pdbx_seq_one_letter_code
_entity_poly.pdbx_strand_id
1 'polypeptide(L)'
;MFRSSIQYKILDLPSEQGEIEQATLEGKFLITRAGKMIWISLINNKIPTLFTREVLKFFCEIFENSYEREIRELYTQYKGDISIFREESRSRQNIEVIIEDIFHLYFTLPYKIGSTKAKNLPPKSKKMFQFVKVLIHKNKGSIYLEKLFNEVGKNFNFKTEDLVELIFDLVQKKILLPTSLEKSKQKSPLYF
;
A
#
# COMPACT_ATOMS: atom_id res chain seq x y z
N MET A 1 18.19 1.25 15.68
CA MET A 1 17.50 2.54 15.90
C MET A 1 16.06 2.32 16.34
N PHE A 2 15.05 2.26 15.47
CA PHE A 2 13.64 2.07 15.90
C PHE A 2 13.40 0.88 16.83
N ARG A 3 13.99 -0.30 16.55
CA ARG A 3 13.93 -1.48 17.44
C ARG A 3 14.48 -1.18 18.83
N SER A 4 15.62 -0.50 18.90
CA SER A 4 16.24 -0.08 20.16
C SER A 4 15.36 0.94 20.88
N SER A 5 14.79 1.91 20.15
CA SER A 5 13.89 2.92 20.71
C SER A 5 12.63 2.30 21.31
N ILE A 6 12.04 1.28 20.68
CA ILE A 6 10.93 0.51 21.25
C ILE A 6 11.38 -0.26 22.49
N GLN A 7 12.53 -0.96 22.41
CA GLN A 7 13.07 -1.74 23.53
C GLN A 7 13.35 -0.88 24.77
N TYR A 8 13.85 0.34 24.59
CA TYR A 8 14.12 1.29 25.66
C TYR A 8 12.93 2.21 25.99
N LYS A 9 11.72 1.90 25.47
CA LYS A 9 10.48 2.65 25.72
C LYS A 9 10.57 4.15 25.37
N ILE A 10 11.37 4.47 24.36
CA ILE A 10 11.45 5.81 23.76
C ILE A 10 10.27 6.00 22.78
N LEU A 11 9.82 4.91 22.16
CA LEU A 11 8.66 4.87 21.27
C LEU A 11 7.66 3.85 21.76
N ASP A 12 6.40 4.26 21.81
CA ASP A 12 5.30 3.38 22.16
C ASP A 12 4.85 2.55 20.95
N LEU A 13 4.35 1.36 21.25
CA LEU A 13 3.65 0.49 20.30
C LEU A 13 2.14 0.63 20.51
N PRO A 14 1.33 0.43 19.47
CA PRO A 14 -0.12 0.44 19.62
C PRO A 14 -0.55 -0.64 20.63
N SER A 15 -1.47 -0.24 21.52
CA SER A 15 -1.93 -1.05 22.65
C SER A 15 -3.06 -2.00 22.29
N GLU A 16 -3.95 -1.57 21.39
CA GLU A 16 -5.15 -2.32 21.01
C GLU A 16 -5.10 -2.79 19.56
N GLN A 17 -5.76 -3.91 19.28
CA GLN A 17 -5.87 -4.45 17.93
C GLN A 17 -6.50 -3.41 16.99
N GLY A 18 -5.84 -3.16 15.88
CA GLY A 18 -6.31 -2.22 14.87
C GLY A 18 -5.84 -0.78 15.08
N GLU A 19 -5.25 -0.45 16.22
CA GLU A 19 -4.60 0.83 16.45
C GLU A 19 -3.37 1.01 15.54
N ILE A 20 -3.09 2.27 15.22
CA ILE A 20 -1.95 2.68 14.42
C ILE A 20 -1.21 3.78 15.17
N GLU A 21 0.04 3.50 15.50
CA GLU A 21 0.98 4.47 16.05
C GLU A 21 1.95 4.99 14.99
N GLN A 22 2.34 6.25 15.11
CA GLN A 22 3.32 6.88 14.21
C GLN A 22 4.42 7.58 15.01
N ALA A 23 5.67 7.32 14.61
CA ALA A 23 6.84 7.96 15.19
C ALA A 23 7.75 8.53 14.10
N THR A 24 8.56 9.53 14.48
CA THR A 24 9.62 10.08 13.64
C THR A 24 10.93 10.02 14.40
N LEU A 25 11.97 9.49 13.76
CA LEU A 25 13.30 9.39 14.36
C LEU A 25 14.36 9.61 13.28
N GLU A 26 15.25 10.59 13.50
CA GLU A 26 16.36 10.92 12.60
C GLU A 26 15.93 11.11 11.12
N GLY A 27 14.80 11.78 10.90
CA GLY A 27 14.27 12.04 9.56
C GLY A 27 13.62 10.84 8.86
N LYS A 28 13.52 9.69 9.54
CA LYS A 28 12.74 8.53 9.11
C LYS A 28 11.41 8.49 9.85
N PHE A 29 10.41 7.96 9.17
CA PHE A 29 9.06 7.80 9.69
C PHE A 29 8.76 6.32 9.90
N LEU A 30 8.21 6.01 11.06
CA LEU A 30 7.71 4.69 11.44
C LEU A 30 6.20 4.79 11.57
N ILE A 31 5.50 3.84 10.98
CA ILE A 31 4.09 3.60 11.25
C ILE A 31 3.93 2.15 11.66
N THR A 32 3.34 1.91 12.82
CA THR A 32 3.13 0.57 13.37
C THR A 32 1.66 0.32 13.54
N ARG A 33 1.19 -0.84 13.08
CA ARG A 33 -0.17 -1.32 13.29
C ARG A 33 -0.14 -2.55 14.20
N ALA A 34 -1.06 -2.60 15.16
CA ALA A 34 -1.38 -3.81 15.89
C ALA A 34 -2.33 -4.68 15.06
N GLY A 35 -1.86 -5.85 14.63
CA GLY A 35 -2.67 -6.92 14.09
C GLY A 35 -3.33 -7.75 15.19
N LYS A 36 -3.96 -8.87 14.84
CA LYS A 36 -4.55 -9.81 15.80
C LYS A 36 -3.49 -10.55 16.61
N MET A 37 -2.36 -10.87 15.98
CA MET A 37 -1.32 -11.72 16.55
C MET A 37 0.06 -11.05 16.56
N ILE A 38 0.29 -10.06 15.69
CA ILE A 38 1.59 -9.40 15.54
C ILE A 38 1.45 -7.89 15.39
N TRP A 39 2.52 -7.18 15.74
CA TRP A 39 2.72 -5.80 15.29
C TRP A 39 3.45 -5.79 13.96
N ILE A 40 2.96 -5.00 13.00
CA ILE A 40 3.66 -4.75 11.75
C ILE A 40 4.03 -3.29 11.66
N SER A 41 5.31 -3.04 11.42
CA SER A 41 5.88 -1.71 11.28
C SER A 41 6.38 -1.46 9.86
N LEU A 42 5.98 -0.35 9.28
CA LEU A 42 6.54 0.19 8.04
C LEU A 42 7.45 1.37 8.36
N ILE A 43 8.69 1.31 7.88
CA ILE A 43 9.68 2.39 8.01
C ILE A 43 9.89 3.01 6.63
N ASN A 44 9.74 4.33 6.53
CA ASN A 44 9.89 5.06 5.28
C ASN A 44 10.66 6.37 5.49
N ASN A 45 11.25 6.90 4.42
CA ASN A 45 11.93 8.20 4.41
C ASN A 45 10.97 9.37 4.10
N LYS A 46 9.67 9.09 3.98
CA LYS A 46 8.61 10.08 3.70
C LYS A 46 7.53 10.01 4.76
N ILE A 47 6.88 11.15 5.01
CA ILE A 47 5.76 11.24 5.94
C ILE A 47 4.65 10.26 5.49
N PRO A 48 4.19 9.33 6.35
CA PRO A 48 3.11 8.41 6.03
C PRO A 48 1.81 9.16 5.74
N THR A 49 1.16 8.80 4.64
CA THR A 49 -0.14 9.38 4.24
C THR A 49 -1.29 8.54 4.80
N LEU A 50 -2.53 9.05 4.75
CA LEU A 50 -3.73 8.25 5.05
C LEU A 50 -3.79 6.98 4.19
N PHE A 51 -3.47 7.10 2.91
CA PHE A 51 -3.42 5.97 2.00
C PHE A 51 -2.32 4.95 2.42
N THR A 52 -1.16 5.42 2.90
CA THR A 52 -0.12 4.55 3.48
C THR A 52 -0.61 3.79 4.72
N ARG A 53 -1.39 4.45 5.59
CA ARG A 53 -2.01 3.83 6.78
C ARG A 53 -2.95 2.70 6.39
N GLU A 54 -3.82 2.94 5.40
CA GLU A 54 -4.74 1.92 4.91
C GLU A 54 -4.01 0.75 4.23
N VAL A 55 -2.98 1.03 3.43
CA VAL A 55 -2.21 -0.05 2.80
C VAL A 55 -1.48 -0.90 3.83
N LEU A 56 -0.93 -0.31 4.88
CA LEU A 56 -0.36 -1.08 5.99
C LEU A 56 -1.43 -1.95 6.68
N LYS A 57 -2.66 -1.44 6.82
CA LYS A 57 -3.79 -2.23 7.33
C LYS A 57 -4.07 -3.45 6.44
N PHE A 58 -4.21 -3.26 5.13
CA PHE A 58 -4.43 -4.36 4.19
C PHE A 58 -3.27 -5.36 4.19
N PHE A 59 -2.03 -4.89 4.22
CA PHE A 59 -0.86 -5.75 4.36
C PHE A 59 -0.95 -6.62 5.61
N CYS A 60 -1.28 -6.00 6.75
CA CYS A 60 -1.40 -6.71 8.02
C CYS A 60 -2.46 -7.80 7.97
N GLU A 61 -3.63 -7.51 7.41
CA GLU A 61 -4.72 -8.49 7.28
C GLU A 61 -4.34 -9.64 6.34
N ILE A 62 -3.75 -9.34 5.18
CA ILE A 62 -3.34 -10.37 4.21
C ILE A 62 -2.20 -11.22 4.76
N PHE A 63 -1.23 -10.60 5.42
CA PHE A 63 -0.09 -11.29 6.02
C PHE A 63 -0.54 -12.25 7.13
N GLU A 64 -1.36 -11.78 8.07
CA GLU A 64 -1.85 -12.64 9.17
C GLU A 64 -2.69 -13.81 8.66
N ASN A 65 -3.52 -13.58 7.64
CA ASN A 65 -4.32 -14.66 7.05
C ASN A 65 -3.47 -15.67 6.27
N SER A 66 -2.43 -15.21 5.58
CA SER A 66 -1.56 -16.08 4.77
C SER A 66 -0.60 -16.92 5.61
N TYR A 67 -0.16 -16.38 6.76
CA TYR A 67 0.85 -16.96 7.64
C TYR A 67 0.34 -17.27 9.05
N GLU A 68 -0.97 -17.45 9.24
CA GLU A 68 -1.57 -17.62 10.57
C GLU A 68 -0.86 -18.71 11.39
N ARG A 69 -0.57 -19.84 10.76
CA ARG A 69 0.07 -20.98 11.42
C ARG A 69 1.51 -20.63 11.78
N GLU A 70 2.25 -20.10 10.82
CA GLU A 70 3.66 -19.73 10.92
C GLU A 70 3.87 -18.68 12.03
N ILE A 71 2.96 -17.72 12.15
CA ILE A 71 2.94 -16.73 13.23
C ILE A 71 2.74 -17.41 14.59
N ARG A 72 1.73 -18.27 14.73
CA ARG A 72 1.43 -18.97 15.99
C ARG A 72 2.56 -19.90 16.43
N GLU A 73 3.24 -20.52 15.47
CA GLU A 73 4.31 -21.47 15.69
C GLU A 73 5.71 -20.81 15.70
N LEU A 74 5.79 -19.48 15.50
CA LEU A 74 7.05 -18.76 15.31
C LEU A 74 8.05 -19.03 16.44
N TYR A 75 7.62 -18.90 17.70
CA TYR A 75 8.50 -19.09 18.85
C TYR A 75 8.55 -20.53 19.38
N THR A 76 7.75 -21.44 18.84
CA THR A 76 7.69 -22.84 19.28
C THR A 76 8.38 -23.77 18.27
N GLN A 77 7.82 -23.93 17.08
CA GLN A 77 8.35 -24.81 16.03
C GLN A 77 9.54 -24.16 15.32
N TYR A 78 9.43 -22.88 14.99
CA TYR A 78 10.42 -22.15 14.18
C TYR A 78 11.48 -21.42 15.02
N LYS A 79 11.38 -21.46 16.36
CA LYS A 79 12.38 -20.92 17.30
C LYS A 79 12.76 -19.45 17.05
N GLY A 80 11.80 -18.65 16.58
CA GLY A 80 11.97 -17.24 16.25
C GLY A 80 12.62 -16.98 14.89
N ASP A 81 12.79 -18.00 14.06
CA ASP A 81 13.32 -17.85 12.71
C ASP A 81 12.29 -17.16 11.81
N ILE A 82 12.51 -15.89 11.51
CA ILE A 82 11.64 -15.08 10.65
C ILE A 82 11.86 -15.35 9.15
N SER A 83 12.89 -16.12 8.77
CA SER A 83 13.15 -16.43 7.36
C SER A 83 12.08 -17.32 6.74
N ILE A 84 11.31 -18.03 7.56
CA ILE A 84 10.17 -18.88 7.16
C ILE A 84 9.08 -18.12 6.41
N PHE A 85 8.95 -16.80 6.58
CA PHE A 85 8.01 -15.98 5.80
C PHE A 85 8.49 -15.72 4.35
N ARG A 86 9.77 -15.98 4.04
CA ARG A 86 10.30 -15.92 2.66
C ARG A 86 10.03 -17.21 1.89
N GLU A 87 9.71 -18.29 2.59
CA GLU A 87 9.30 -19.53 1.98
C GLU A 87 7.87 -19.40 1.42
N GLU A 88 7.53 -20.27 0.46
CA GLU A 88 6.21 -20.26 -0.15
C GLU A 88 5.16 -20.72 0.88
N SER A 89 4.21 -19.84 1.22
CA SER A 89 3.15 -20.15 2.18
C SER A 89 2.13 -21.15 1.61
N ARG A 90 1.17 -21.56 2.44
CA ARG A 90 0.03 -22.40 2.01
C ARG A 90 -0.76 -21.81 0.84
N SER A 91 -0.78 -20.48 0.70
CA SER A 91 -1.46 -19.78 -0.41
C SER A 91 -0.59 -19.66 -1.67
N ARG A 92 0.59 -20.29 -1.70
CA ARG A 92 1.58 -20.17 -2.80
C ARG A 92 2.11 -18.74 -3.01
N GLN A 93 2.08 -17.94 -1.95
CA GLN A 93 2.67 -16.61 -1.94
C GLN A 93 3.78 -16.57 -0.88
N ASN A 94 4.92 -15.96 -1.20
CA ASN A 94 5.91 -15.59 -0.20
C ASN A 94 5.69 -14.13 0.24
N ILE A 95 6.38 -13.69 1.31
CA ILE A 95 6.22 -12.33 1.83
C ILE A 95 6.60 -11.26 0.80
N GLU A 96 7.57 -11.55 -0.08
CA GLU A 96 8.01 -10.61 -1.12
C GLU A 96 6.91 -10.33 -2.13
N VAL A 97 6.19 -11.36 -2.60
CA VAL A 97 5.03 -11.20 -3.49
C VAL A 97 3.94 -10.36 -2.83
N ILE A 98 3.65 -10.59 -1.55
CA ILE A 98 2.64 -9.80 -0.81
C ILE A 98 3.10 -8.34 -0.66
N ILE A 99 4.38 -8.11 -0.35
CA ILE A 99 4.97 -6.77 -0.29
C ILE A 99 4.89 -6.10 -1.66
N GLU A 100 5.18 -6.82 -2.75
CA GLU A 100 5.08 -6.28 -4.11
C GLU A 100 3.63 -5.94 -4.47
N ASP A 101 2.69 -6.86 -4.28
CA ASP A 101 1.28 -6.65 -4.61
C ASP A 101 0.65 -5.47 -3.84
N ILE A 102 1.12 -5.22 -2.61
CA ILE A 102 0.52 -4.25 -1.69
C ILE A 102 1.30 -2.93 -1.66
N PHE A 103 2.62 -2.97 -1.54
CA PHE A 103 3.48 -1.79 -1.42
C PHE A 103 4.20 -1.40 -2.71
N HIS A 104 4.41 -2.31 -3.68
CA HIS A 104 4.86 -1.93 -5.04
C HIS A 104 3.72 -1.42 -5.94
N LEU A 105 2.52 -1.19 -5.38
CA LEU A 105 1.72 -0.05 -5.81
C LEU A 105 2.49 1.24 -5.51
N TYR A 106 3.48 1.55 -6.35
CA TYR A 106 4.42 2.65 -6.16
C TYR A 106 3.68 3.97 -5.91
N PHE A 107 3.43 4.30 -4.64
CA PHE A 107 2.87 5.58 -4.19
C PHE A 107 3.68 6.77 -4.71
N THR A 108 4.94 6.51 -5.04
CA THR A 108 5.93 7.44 -5.54
C THR A 108 5.92 7.61 -7.05
N LEU A 109 5.16 6.79 -7.79
CA LEU A 109 5.01 6.91 -9.24
C LEU A 109 3.62 7.43 -9.59
N PRO A 110 3.53 8.33 -10.58
CA PRO A 110 2.24 8.68 -11.14
C PRO A 110 1.69 7.49 -11.95
N TYR A 111 0.37 7.38 -12.05
CA TYR A 111 -0.37 6.35 -12.77
C TYR A 111 -1.10 6.94 -13.96
N LYS A 112 -1.17 6.18 -15.05
CA LYS A 112 -1.96 6.49 -16.24
C LYS A 112 -3.02 5.42 -16.47
N ILE A 113 -3.96 5.72 -17.36
CA ILE A 113 -4.94 4.73 -17.81
C ILE A 113 -4.24 3.70 -18.71
N GLY A 114 -4.46 2.42 -18.42
CA GLY A 114 -4.03 1.29 -19.23
C GLY A 114 -4.89 1.09 -20.49
N SER A 115 -4.51 0.14 -21.34
CA SER A 115 -5.23 -0.15 -22.59
C SER A 115 -6.52 -0.97 -22.36
N THR A 116 -6.64 -1.64 -21.21
CA THR A 116 -7.75 -2.53 -20.89
C THR A 116 -9.05 -1.73 -20.73
N LYS A 117 -10.03 -1.99 -21.60
CA LYS A 117 -11.34 -1.33 -21.54
C LYS A 117 -12.09 -1.81 -20.29
N ALA A 118 -12.61 -0.86 -19.50
CA ALA A 118 -13.43 -1.07 -18.28
C ALA A 118 -14.78 -1.79 -18.50
N LYS A 119 -14.97 -2.52 -19.61
CA LYS A 119 -16.24 -3.17 -19.98
C LYS A 119 -16.71 -4.17 -18.92
N ASN A 120 -15.78 -4.91 -18.30
CA ASN A 120 -16.06 -5.96 -17.33
C ASN A 120 -15.96 -5.51 -15.87
N LEU A 121 -15.86 -4.19 -15.60
CA LEU A 121 -15.83 -3.71 -14.23
C LEU A 121 -17.22 -3.78 -13.56
N PRO A 122 -17.28 -4.08 -12.24
CA PRO A 122 -18.49 -3.91 -11.45
C PRO A 122 -19.03 -2.46 -11.51
N PRO A 123 -20.32 -2.22 -11.25
CA PRO A 123 -20.92 -0.88 -11.36
C PRO A 123 -20.20 0.20 -10.54
N LYS A 124 -19.80 -0.11 -9.30
CA LYS A 124 -19.04 0.82 -8.44
C LYS A 124 -17.67 1.16 -9.05
N SER A 125 -16.92 0.15 -9.48
CA SER A 125 -15.60 0.32 -10.11
C SER A 125 -15.70 1.03 -11.48
N LYS A 126 -16.80 0.87 -12.23
CA LYS A 126 -17.06 1.61 -13.47
C LYS A 126 -17.21 3.11 -13.22
N LYS A 127 -18.00 3.48 -12.21
CA LYS A 127 -18.20 4.89 -11.84
C LYS A 127 -16.88 5.53 -11.38
N MET A 128 -16.13 4.80 -10.55
CA MET A 128 -14.78 5.18 -10.13
C MET A 128 -13.85 5.38 -11.33
N PHE A 129 -13.79 4.40 -12.25
CA PHE A 129 -12.96 4.46 -13.45
C PHE A 129 -13.27 5.69 -14.33
N GLN A 130 -14.54 6.03 -14.55
CA GLN A 130 -14.90 7.22 -15.32
C GLN A 130 -14.38 8.49 -14.68
N PHE A 131 -14.48 8.61 -13.35
CA PHE A 131 -13.97 9.76 -12.62
C PHE A 131 -12.44 9.83 -12.65
N VAL A 132 -11.77 8.69 -12.42
CA VAL A 132 -10.31 8.57 -12.54
C VAL A 132 -9.85 9.02 -13.93
N LYS A 133 -10.58 8.66 -14.99
CA LYS A 133 -10.28 9.06 -16.36
C LYS A 133 -10.32 10.58 -16.55
N VAL A 134 -11.33 11.24 -15.99
CA VAL A 134 -11.44 12.71 -16.01
C VAL A 134 -10.29 13.35 -15.24
N LEU A 135 -9.96 12.83 -14.05
CA LEU A 135 -8.86 13.34 -13.24
C LEU A 135 -7.50 13.21 -13.93
N ILE A 136 -7.20 12.06 -14.53
CA ILE A 136 -5.94 11.83 -15.25
C ILE A 136 -5.83 12.78 -16.45
N HIS A 137 -6.92 13.01 -17.18
CA HIS A 137 -6.94 13.98 -18.28
C HIS A 137 -6.62 15.40 -17.77
N LYS A 138 -7.24 15.82 -16.66
CA LYS A 138 -6.95 17.12 -16.03
C LYS A 138 -5.50 17.24 -15.52
N ASN A 139 -4.86 16.13 -15.17
CA ASN A 139 -3.48 16.07 -14.66
C ASN A 139 -2.45 15.67 -15.76
N LYS A 140 -2.63 16.17 -16.98
CA LYS A 140 -1.68 15.97 -18.10
C LYS A 140 -1.36 14.49 -18.40
N GLY A 141 -2.33 13.60 -18.20
CA GLY A 141 -2.23 12.20 -18.58
C GLY A 141 -1.68 11.26 -17.50
N SER A 142 -1.44 11.74 -16.27
CA SER A 142 -1.08 10.87 -15.15
C SER A 142 -1.51 11.42 -13.78
N ILE A 143 -1.61 10.58 -12.74
CA ILE A 143 -1.99 10.99 -11.38
C ILE A 143 -1.34 10.10 -10.31
N TYR A 144 -0.92 10.67 -9.18
CA TYR A 144 -0.50 9.89 -8.02
C TYR A 144 -1.70 9.24 -7.32
N LEU A 145 -1.52 8.03 -6.77
CA LEU A 145 -2.60 7.33 -6.07
C LEU A 145 -3.12 8.11 -4.86
N GLU A 146 -2.25 8.82 -4.13
CA GLU A 146 -2.66 9.68 -3.02
C GLU A 146 -3.59 10.81 -3.49
N LYS A 147 -3.22 11.50 -4.58
CA LYS A 147 -4.06 12.54 -5.16
C LYS A 147 -5.38 11.95 -5.65
N LEU A 148 -5.34 10.78 -6.28
CA LEU A 148 -6.55 10.07 -6.70
C LEU A 148 -7.46 9.74 -5.52
N PHE A 149 -6.90 9.18 -4.45
CA PHE A 149 -7.61 8.86 -3.21
C PHE A 149 -8.28 10.12 -2.63
N ASN A 150 -7.52 11.21 -2.46
CA ASN A 150 -8.05 12.46 -1.91
C ASN A 150 -9.16 13.08 -2.79
N GLU A 151 -8.98 13.11 -4.11
CA GLU A 151 -9.96 13.69 -5.03
C GLU A 151 -11.23 12.83 -5.11
N VAL A 152 -11.11 11.51 -5.08
CA VAL A 152 -12.27 10.62 -5.09
C VAL A 152 -13.01 10.71 -3.76
N GLY A 153 -12.31 10.69 -2.62
CA GLY A 153 -12.94 10.81 -1.30
C GLY A 153 -13.72 12.13 -1.12
N LYS A 154 -13.30 13.21 -1.79
CA LYS A 154 -14.07 14.47 -1.81
C LYS A 154 -15.33 14.42 -2.68
N ASN A 155 -15.30 13.68 -3.79
CA ASN A 155 -16.37 13.65 -4.79
C ASN A 155 -17.34 12.47 -4.62
N PHE A 156 -16.96 11.49 -3.80
CA PHE A 156 -17.72 10.29 -3.54
C PHE A 156 -17.81 10.06 -2.04
N ASN A 157 -19.01 9.74 -1.57
CA ASN A 157 -19.26 9.39 -0.18
C ASN A 157 -18.93 7.91 0.09
N PHE A 158 -17.76 7.45 -0.35
CA PHE A 158 -17.27 6.11 -0.07
C PHE A 158 -16.60 6.08 1.31
N LYS A 159 -16.68 4.94 2.01
CA LYS A 159 -15.81 4.70 3.14
C LYS A 159 -14.37 4.62 2.64
N THR A 160 -13.43 5.06 3.47
CA THR A 160 -11.99 5.03 3.15
C THR A 160 -11.51 3.65 2.69
N GLU A 161 -11.97 2.60 3.37
CA GLU A 161 -11.63 1.20 3.08
C GLU A 161 -12.10 0.79 1.68
N ASP A 162 -13.38 1.05 1.37
CA ASP A 162 -13.97 0.79 0.05
C ASP A 162 -13.20 1.52 -1.06
N LEU A 163 -12.74 2.74 -0.78
CA LEU A 163 -12.01 3.55 -1.75
C LEU A 163 -10.62 2.97 -2.05
N VAL A 164 -9.90 2.54 -1.02
CA VAL A 164 -8.60 1.88 -1.19
C VAL A 164 -8.76 0.58 -1.96
N GLU A 165 -9.75 -0.24 -1.60
CA GLU A 165 -10.06 -1.47 -2.31
C GLU A 165 -10.34 -1.20 -3.80
N LEU A 166 -11.20 -0.23 -4.12
CA LEU A 166 -11.50 0.15 -5.49
C LEU A 166 -10.27 0.64 -6.26
N ILE A 167 -9.38 1.41 -5.64
CA ILE A 167 -8.14 1.87 -6.28
C ILE A 167 -7.20 0.68 -6.52
N PHE A 168 -7.02 -0.20 -5.53
CA PHE A 168 -6.26 -1.44 -5.65
C PHE A 168 -6.76 -2.30 -6.81
N ASP A 169 -8.08 -2.48 -6.88
CA ASP A 169 -8.75 -3.27 -7.90
C ASP A 169 -8.45 -2.75 -9.32
N LEU A 170 -8.42 -1.42 -9.49
CA LEU A 170 -8.08 -0.79 -10.77
C LEU A 170 -6.61 -1.01 -11.15
N VAL A 171 -5.69 -1.01 -10.18
CA VAL A 171 -4.27 -1.26 -10.48
C VAL A 171 -4.03 -2.74 -10.77
N GLN A 172 -4.54 -3.64 -9.94
CA GLN A 172 -4.42 -5.09 -10.10
C GLN A 172 -5.01 -5.56 -11.44
N LYS A 173 -6.15 -4.99 -11.86
CA LYS A 173 -6.76 -5.25 -13.18
C LYS A 173 -6.06 -4.56 -14.35
N LYS A 174 -4.88 -3.94 -14.12
CA LYS A 174 -4.08 -3.22 -15.13
C LYS A 174 -4.83 -2.08 -15.81
N ILE A 175 -5.86 -1.53 -15.16
CA ILE A 175 -6.64 -0.39 -15.64
C ILE A 175 -5.92 0.91 -15.30
N LEU A 176 -5.25 0.94 -14.14
CA LEU A 176 -4.26 1.94 -13.81
C LEU A 176 -2.88 1.29 -13.88
N LEU A 177 -1.97 1.93 -14.63
CA LEU A 177 -0.60 1.48 -14.81
C LEU A 177 0.36 2.53 -14.28
N PRO A 178 1.38 2.15 -13.49
CA PRO A 178 2.43 3.08 -13.10
C PRO A 178 3.16 3.59 -14.35
N THR A 179 3.51 4.86 -14.35
CA THR A 179 4.32 5.47 -15.39
C THR A 179 5.78 5.25 -15.01
N SER A 180 6.53 4.44 -15.78
CA SER A 180 7.96 4.27 -15.49
C SER A 180 8.70 5.60 -15.66
N LEU A 181 9.67 5.87 -14.78
CA LEU A 181 10.49 7.09 -14.78
C LEU A 181 11.24 7.30 -16.11
N GLU A 182 11.41 6.25 -16.92
CA GLU A 182 12.13 6.33 -18.20
C GLU A 182 11.34 7.04 -19.30
N LYS A 183 10.01 7.17 -19.18
CA LYS A 183 9.18 7.88 -20.19
C LYS A 183 8.94 9.36 -19.90
N SER A 184 9.33 9.88 -18.73
CA SER A 184 9.15 11.31 -18.41
C SER A 184 10.32 12.20 -18.86
N LYS A 185 11.48 11.64 -19.21
CA LYS A 185 12.64 12.39 -19.71
C LYS A 185 12.62 12.69 -21.23
N GLN A 186 11.65 12.18 -21.99
CA GLN A 186 11.55 12.42 -23.43
C GLN A 186 10.43 13.41 -23.80
N LYS A 187 10.30 14.55 -23.12
CA LYS A 187 9.58 15.72 -23.65
C LYS A 187 10.17 17.03 -23.13
N SER A 188 11.40 17.30 -23.52
CA SER A 188 11.85 18.68 -23.73
C SER A 188 12.37 18.74 -25.16
N PRO A 189 11.68 19.41 -26.11
CA PRO A 189 12.33 19.75 -27.36
C PRO A 189 13.46 20.72 -27.02
N LEU A 190 14.70 20.30 -27.25
CA LEU A 190 15.83 21.21 -27.40
C LEU A 190 15.48 22.12 -28.58
N TYR A 191 15.07 23.35 -28.28
CA TYR A 191 15.17 24.42 -29.26
C TYR A 191 16.65 24.82 -29.29
N PHE A 192 17.25 24.65 -30.46
CA PHE A 192 18.49 25.31 -30.87
C PHE A 192 18.29 26.83 -30.90
#